data_AF-A0A962IN21-F1
#
_entry.id   AF-A0A962IN21-F1
#
_cell.length_a   1.000
_cell.length_b   1.000
_cell.length_c   1.000
_cell.angle_alpha   90.00
_cell.angle_beta   90.00
_cell.angle_gamma   90.00
#
_symmetry.space_group_name_H-M   'P 1'
#
loop_
_entity.id
_entity.type
_entity.pdbx_description
1 polymer ?
#
loop_
_entity_poly.entity_id
_entity_poly.type
_entity_poly.pdbx_seq_one_letter_code
_entity_poly.pdbx_strand_id
1 'polypeptide(L)'
;MEVRPVCRHEPSATRPPRLSDWVGWSLLLLLWVAAPALAADANGSAYGARLGLSADVLGLGSATATLTETPQVAGVGPADYALADTVLGVQVGLLGTEVLNTGVLTVTTDHSAAVPTANSTSSVDDVSVNLQVTPLLQLLTLTADAVQAEAAITGVCGALQATGSTTLVNAQVRNLLGQTITLDTQPTANLEVDLFSALGIAGVRLFINEQSESGDAFNRQISVNAIRIQVDASV
;
A
#
# COMPACT_ATOMS: atom_id res chain seq x y z
N MET A 1 -0.38 -0.57 2.17
CA MET A 1 -0.45 0.83 2.68
C MET A 1 -1.74 1.46 2.24
N GLU A 2 -2.17 2.55 2.86
CA GLU A 2 -3.38 3.24 2.46
C GLU A 2 -3.27 4.74 2.72
N VAL A 3 -3.72 5.58 1.78
CA VAL A 3 -3.81 7.04 1.94
C VAL A 3 -5.20 7.53 1.53
N ARG A 4 -5.82 8.44 2.30
CA ARG A 4 -7.15 9.03 2.05
C ARG A 4 -7.23 10.51 2.46
N PRO A 5 -7.39 11.48 1.54
CA PRO A 5 -7.77 12.84 1.88
C PRO A 5 -9.27 13.07 1.83
N VAL A 6 -9.78 13.97 2.67
CA VAL A 6 -11.18 14.43 2.65
C VAL A 6 -11.20 15.96 2.60
N CYS A 7 -11.89 16.52 1.61
CA CYS A 7 -12.16 17.96 1.56
C CYS A 7 -13.33 18.31 2.51
N ARG A 8 -13.08 19.17 3.50
CA ARG A 8 -14.14 19.73 4.35
C ARG A 8 -14.67 21.01 3.72
N HIS A 9 -15.94 21.02 3.30
CA HIS A 9 -16.60 22.27 2.92
C HIS A 9 -16.86 23.09 4.19
N GLU A 10 -16.10 24.16 4.40
CA GLU A 10 -16.53 25.20 5.34
C GLU A 10 -17.77 25.92 4.76
N PRO A 11 -18.92 25.93 5.44
CA PRO A 11 -20.07 26.71 5.02
C PRO A 11 -19.72 28.20 5.19
N SER A 12 -19.67 28.93 4.07
CA SER A 12 -19.40 30.38 4.10
C SER A 12 -20.41 31.10 5.00
N ALA A 13 -19.89 31.90 5.93
CA ALA A 13 -20.67 32.63 6.91
C ALA A 13 -21.64 33.65 6.30
N THR A 14 -22.86 33.65 6.87
CA THR A 14 -23.78 34.78 7.09
C THR A 14 -24.15 35.72 5.94
N ARG A 15 -25.40 35.55 5.50
CA ARG A 15 -26.24 36.49 4.72
C ARG A 15 -26.09 37.94 5.23
N PRO A 16 -25.66 38.92 4.40
CA PRO A 16 -25.69 40.32 4.82
C PRO A 16 -27.14 40.83 4.95
N PRO A 17 -27.42 41.74 5.89
CA PRO A 17 -28.75 42.28 6.11
C PRO A 17 -29.24 43.10 4.92
N ARG A 18 -30.55 43.00 4.63
CA ARG A 18 -31.24 43.81 3.63
C ARG A 18 -31.25 45.28 4.09
N LEU A 19 -30.50 46.12 3.41
CA LEU A 19 -30.69 47.56 3.44
C LEU A 19 -31.46 47.97 2.17
N SER A 20 -32.62 48.55 2.40
CA SER A 20 -33.43 49.23 1.40
C SER A 20 -32.77 50.55 1.00
N ASP A 21 -33.01 50.92 -0.25
CA ASP A 21 -33.06 52.29 -0.78
C ASP A 21 -31.76 52.93 -1.34
N TRP A 22 -31.86 53.20 -2.66
CA TRP A 22 -31.25 54.28 -3.47
C TRP A 22 -30.24 53.92 -4.58
N VAL A 23 -30.76 54.04 -5.80
CA VAL A 23 -30.20 54.43 -7.11
C VAL A 23 -28.69 54.70 -7.16
N GLY A 24 -27.99 53.85 -7.92
CA GLY A 24 -26.64 54.09 -8.45
C GLY A 24 -26.17 52.86 -9.21
N TRP A 25 -26.39 52.80 -10.53
CA TRP A 25 -25.91 51.71 -11.38
C TRP A 25 -24.39 51.81 -11.56
N SER A 26 -23.64 51.28 -10.59
CA SER A 26 -22.26 50.86 -10.77
C SER A 26 -22.26 49.34 -10.85
N LEU A 27 -22.07 48.80 -12.05
CA LEU A 27 -21.89 47.37 -12.28
C LEU A 27 -20.51 46.96 -11.72
N LEU A 28 -20.42 46.79 -10.40
CA LEU A 28 -19.29 46.10 -9.79
C LEU A 28 -19.42 44.62 -10.14
N LEU A 29 -18.72 44.19 -11.19
CA LEU A 29 -18.39 42.80 -11.41
C LEU A 29 -17.44 42.36 -10.29
N LEU A 30 -18.02 41.93 -9.17
CA LEU A 30 -17.31 41.15 -8.16
C LEU A 30 -16.98 39.81 -8.80
N LEU A 31 -15.78 39.72 -9.39
CA LEU A 31 -15.16 38.45 -9.71
C LEU A 31 -14.93 37.70 -8.38
N TRP A 32 -15.88 36.84 -8.03
CA TRP A 32 -15.72 35.85 -6.98
C TRP A 32 -14.70 34.83 -7.46
N VAL A 33 -13.42 35.05 -7.15
CA VAL A 33 -12.41 33.99 -7.24
C VAL A 33 -12.61 33.12 -6.01
N ALA A 34 -13.27 31.97 -6.17
CA ALA A 34 -13.28 30.95 -5.13
C ALA A 34 -11.82 30.54 -4.88
N ALA A 35 -11.30 30.79 -3.68
CA ALA A 35 -9.99 30.27 -3.29
C ALA A 35 -10.04 28.74 -3.37
N PRO A 36 -9.04 28.06 -3.97
CA PRO A 36 -9.01 26.61 -4.00
C PRO A 36 -9.01 26.09 -2.56
N ALA A 37 -9.96 25.22 -2.23
CA ALA A 37 -9.93 24.51 -0.96
C ALA A 37 -8.68 23.62 -0.95
N LEU A 38 -7.82 23.80 0.05
CA LEU A 38 -6.75 22.84 0.31
C LEU A 38 -7.39 21.57 0.86
N ALA A 39 -6.81 20.40 0.55
CA ALA A 39 -7.24 19.14 1.15
C ALA A 39 -7.12 19.29 2.67
N ALA A 40 -8.26 19.32 3.35
CA ALA A 40 -8.33 19.73 4.75
C ALA A 40 -7.86 18.62 5.70
N ASP A 41 -8.12 17.36 5.34
CA ASP A 41 -7.76 16.20 6.12
C ASP A 41 -7.04 15.20 5.21
N ALA A 42 -5.94 14.60 5.66
CA ALA A 42 -5.30 13.48 4.99
C ALA A 42 -4.90 12.39 5.98
N ASN A 43 -5.30 11.16 5.72
CA ASN A 43 -4.94 9.99 6.52
C ASN A 43 -3.95 9.14 5.74
N GLY A 44 -2.95 8.61 6.42
CA GLY A 44 -1.92 7.77 5.82
C GLY A 44 -1.57 6.63 6.74
N SER A 45 -1.34 5.44 6.19
CA SER A 45 -0.82 4.30 6.92
C SER A 45 0.15 3.47 6.08
N ALA A 46 1.16 2.93 6.76
CA ALA A 46 2.14 2.04 6.17
C ALA A 46 2.44 0.88 7.11
N TYR A 47 2.72 -0.29 6.53
CA TYR A 47 3.18 -1.46 7.25
C TYR A 47 4.26 -2.19 6.46
N GLY A 48 5.16 -2.88 7.18
CA GLY A 48 6.30 -3.58 6.61
C GLY A 48 5.91 -4.90 5.98
N ALA A 49 5.52 -5.85 6.82
CA ALA A 49 5.09 -7.18 6.44
C ALA A 49 3.82 -7.60 7.19
N ARG A 50 3.09 -8.51 6.56
CA ARG A 50 1.93 -9.20 7.14
C ARG A 50 1.89 -10.61 6.57
N LEU A 51 1.64 -11.60 7.43
CA LEU A 51 1.54 -13.00 7.03
C LEU A 51 0.32 -13.62 7.71
N GLY A 52 -0.46 -14.37 6.93
CA GLY A 52 -1.48 -15.27 7.45
C GLY A 52 -1.37 -16.56 6.68
N LEU A 53 -0.81 -17.59 7.31
CA LEU A 53 -0.64 -18.91 6.72
C LEU A 53 -1.30 -19.95 7.61
N SER A 54 -2.06 -20.83 6.99
CA SER A 54 -2.64 -22.01 7.61
C SER A 54 -2.33 -23.21 6.73
N ALA A 55 -1.78 -24.25 7.32
CA ALA A 55 -1.54 -25.52 6.67
C ALA A 55 -2.26 -26.61 7.46
N ASP A 56 -3.00 -27.46 6.76
CA ASP A 56 -3.50 -28.73 7.30
C ASP A 56 -2.77 -29.85 6.57
N VAL A 57 -1.94 -30.59 7.29
CA VAL A 57 -1.15 -31.68 6.71
C VAL A 57 -1.74 -32.99 7.20
N LEU A 58 -2.22 -33.81 6.26
CA LEU A 58 -2.87 -35.09 6.54
C LEU A 58 -2.02 -35.95 7.49
N GLY A 59 -2.52 -36.15 8.71
CA GLY A 59 -1.88 -36.98 9.74
C GLY A 59 -0.86 -36.26 10.64
N LEU A 60 -0.57 -34.98 10.41
CA LEU A 60 0.31 -34.16 11.25
C LEU A 60 -0.43 -33.03 12.00
N GLY A 61 -1.72 -32.84 11.69
CA GLY A 61 -2.56 -31.79 12.29
C GLY A 61 -2.45 -30.46 11.56
N SER A 62 -3.26 -29.49 11.99
CA SER A 62 -3.24 -28.15 11.45
C SER A 62 -2.24 -27.28 12.19
N ALA A 63 -1.53 -26.43 11.43
CA ALA A 63 -0.61 -25.45 11.96
C ALA A 63 -0.89 -24.10 11.31
N THR A 64 -0.77 -23.04 12.11
CA THR A 64 -0.95 -21.67 11.64
C THR A 64 0.28 -20.85 11.99
N ALA A 65 0.63 -19.94 11.09
CA ALA A 65 1.66 -18.95 11.28
C ALA A 65 1.08 -17.59 10.91
N THR A 66 1.16 -16.65 11.84
CA THR A 66 0.63 -15.30 11.64
C THR A 66 1.66 -14.26 12.01
N LEU A 67 1.72 -13.21 11.21
CA LEU A 67 2.43 -11.98 11.47
C LEU A 67 1.43 -10.85 11.25
N THR A 68 1.10 -10.13 12.32
CA THR A 68 0.34 -8.89 12.22
C THR A 68 1.20 -7.82 11.54
N GLU A 69 0.57 -6.76 11.04
CA GLU A 69 1.25 -5.64 10.40
C GLU A 69 2.43 -5.15 11.26
N THR A 70 3.66 -5.33 10.76
CA THR A 70 4.89 -5.07 11.51
C THR A 70 6.00 -4.55 10.58
N PRO A 71 6.69 -3.46 10.94
CA PRO A 71 6.19 -2.36 11.79
C PRO A 71 4.95 -1.73 11.16
N GLN A 72 4.26 -0.87 11.90
CA GLN A 72 3.09 -0.14 11.41
C GLN A 72 3.08 1.30 11.92
N VAL A 73 2.77 2.23 11.02
CA VAL A 73 2.51 3.65 11.35
C VAL A 73 1.20 4.09 10.74
N ALA A 74 0.51 5.01 11.43
CA ALA A 74 -0.70 5.65 10.94
C ALA A 74 -0.76 7.11 11.39
N GLY A 75 -0.98 8.01 10.45
CA GLY A 75 -1.16 9.45 10.66
C GLY A 75 -2.56 9.89 10.25
N VAL A 76 -3.08 10.90 10.95
CA VAL A 76 -4.43 11.45 10.74
C VAL A 76 -4.33 12.97 10.73
N GLY A 77 -4.75 13.58 9.61
CA GLY A 77 -4.88 15.04 9.46
C GLY A 77 -6.02 15.60 10.34
N PRO A 78 -6.20 16.93 10.43
CA PRO A 78 -5.76 17.97 9.49
C PRO A 78 -4.36 18.53 9.72
N ALA A 79 -3.71 18.20 10.84
CA ALA A 79 -2.37 18.70 11.12
C ALA A 79 -1.31 17.92 10.35
N ASP A 80 -0.21 18.59 9.99
CA ASP A 80 0.98 17.94 9.44
C ASP A 80 1.47 16.82 10.37
N TYR A 81 1.89 15.70 9.79
CA TYR A 81 2.54 14.61 10.51
C TYR A 81 3.70 14.04 9.71
N ALA A 82 4.68 13.49 10.42
CA ALA A 82 5.79 12.74 9.86
C ALA A 82 6.14 11.63 10.85
N LEU A 83 5.66 10.41 10.56
CA LEU A 83 5.78 9.26 11.43
C LEU A 83 6.64 8.21 10.74
N ALA A 84 7.49 7.54 11.52
CA ALA A 84 8.33 6.46 11.05
C ALA A 84 8.46 5.40 12.14
N ASP A 85 8.59 4.14 11.72
CA ASP A 85 8.88 3.01 12.60
C ASP A 85 9.82 2.04 11.89
N THR A 86 10.61 1.30 12.68
CA THR A 86 11.64 0.41 12.17
C THR A 86 11.77 -0.82 13.06
N VAL A 87 11.76 -2.00 12.44
CA VAL A 87 11.97 -3.29 13.12
C VAL A 87 13.15 -4.01 12.49
N LEU A 88 13.99 -4.59 13.33
CA LEU A 88 15.13 -5.41 12.92
C LEU A 88 14.66 -6.84 12.67
N GLY A 89 14.39 -7.19 11.43
CA GLY A 89 14.11 -8.57 11.03
C GLY A 89 12.78 -9.11 11.52
N VAL A 90 12.15 -9.92 10.67
CA VAL A 90 11.06 -10.80 11.10
C VAL A 90 11.34 -12.18 10.54
N GLN A 91 11.30 -13.17 11.43
CA GLN A 91 11.40 -14.58 11.08
C GLN A 91 10.11 -15.27 11.49
N VAL A 92 9.46 -15.92 10.53
CA VAL A 92 8.25 -16.71 10.78
C VAL A 92 8.48 -18.11 10.22
N GLY A 93 8.22 -19.11 11.05
CA GLY A 93 8.25 -20.51 10.66
C GLY A 93 6.90 -21.20 10.79
N LEU A 94 6.73 -22.28 10.05
CA LEU A 94 5.57 -23.18 10.12
C LEU A 94 6.06 -24.63 10.04
N LEU A 95 5.59 -25.49 10.96
CA LEU A 95 5.94 -26.92 10.99
C LEU A 95 7.45 -27.19 10.96
N GLY A 96 8.26 -26.33 11.60
CA GLY A 96 9.71 -26.46 11.63
C GLY A 96 10.45 -25.99 10.37
N THR A 97 9.74 -25.37 9.43
CA THR A 97 10.33 -24.72 8.23
C THR A 97 10.24 -23.20 8.35
N GLU A 98 11.27 -22.49 7.90
CA GLU A 98 11.23 -21.03 7.78
C GLU A 98 10.40 -20.63 6.55
N VAL A 99 9.40 -19.79 6.77
CA VAL A 99 8.43 -19.35 5.75
C VAL A 99 8.72 -17.94 5.29
N LEU A 100 9.07 -17.05 6.22
CA LEU A 100 9.40 -15.65 5.96
C LEU A 100 10.63 -15.31 6.79
N ASN A 101 11.61 -14.70 6.13
CA ASN A 101 12.75 -14.04 6.77
C ASN A 101 12.97 -12.70 6.07
N THR A 102 13.30 -11.68 6.86
CA THR A 102 13.60 -10.34 6.37
C THR A 102 14.77 -9.75 7.14
N GLY A 103 15.47 -8.81 6.50
CA GLY A 103 16.36 -7.85 7.14
C GLY A 103 15.57 -6.72 7.82
N VAL A 104 16.01 -5.48 7.67
CA VAL A 104 15.35 -4.34 8.32
C VAL A 104 14.04 -4.01 7.61
N LEU A 105 12.97 -3.79 8.37
CA LEU A 105 11.71 -3.24 7.87
C LEU A 105 11.60 -1.80 8.34
N THR A 106 11.43 -0.86 7.42
CA THR A 106 11.23 0.56 7.70
C THR A 106 9.94 1.02 7.06
N VAL A 107 9.10 1.72 7.81
CA VAL A 107 7.86 2.31 7.30
C VAL A 107 7.81 3.78 7.64
N THR A 108 7.26 4.59 6.73
CA THR A 108 6.98 6.00 6.99
C THR A 108 5.60 6.37 6.51
N THR A 109 5.00 7.36 7.16
CA THR A 109 3.84 8.07 6.63
C THR A 109 3.93 9.54 7.01
N ASP A 110 3.69 10.41 6.05
CA ASP A 110 3.78 11.85 6.22
C ASP A 110 2.69 12.59 5.46
N HIS A 111 2.37 13.78 5.96
CA HIS A 111 1.43 14.70 5.36
C HIS A 111 1.86 16.13 5.64
N SER A 112 1.75 16.98 4.62
CA SER A 112 1.83 18.43 4.79
C SER A 112 0.56 19.11 4.27
N ALA A 113 0.02 20.03 5.07
CA ALA A 113 -1.08 20.91 4.66
C ALA A 113 -0.57 22.09 3.82
N ALA A 114 0.68 22.51 4.03
CA ALA A 114 1.29 23.62 3.27
C ALA A 114 1.58 23.24 1.81
N VAL A 115 1.97 21.99 1.58
CA VAL A 115 2.12 21.38 0.26
C VAL A 115 1.20 20.17 0.29
N PRO A 116 -0.01 20.22 -0.32
CA PRO A 116 -1.07 19.23 -0.07
C PRO A 116 -0.67 17.86 -0.64
N THR A 117 0.06 17.13 0.18
CA THR A 117 0.64 15.83 -0.11
C THR A 117 0.46 14.94 1.09
N ALA A 118 0.16 13.68 0.83
CA ALA A 118 0.23 12.62 1.82
C ALA A 118 0.95 11.44 1.19
N ASN A 119 1.95 10.93 1.89
CA ASN A 119 2.83 9.88 1.40
C ASN A 119 2.96 8.77 2.44
N SER A 120 3.06 7.53 1.96
CA SER A 120 3.28 6.35 2.78
C SER A 120 4.28 5.45 2.08
N THR A 121 5.34 5.07 2.78
CA THR A 121 6.39 4.19 2.25
C THR A 121 6.64 2.98 3.15
N SER A 122 7.07 1.88 2.56
CA SER A 122 7.64 0.72 3.24
C SER A 122 8.85 0.27 2.46
N SER A 123 9.92 -0.04 3.18
CA SER A 123 11.11 -0.67 2.68
C SER A 123 11.38 -1.91 3.53
N VAL A 124 11.62 -3.03 2.88
CA VAL A 124 12.05 -4.26 3.54
C VAL A 124 13.32 -4.75 2.87
N ASP A 125 14.39 -4.88 3.65
CA ASP A 125 15.67 -5.41 3.18
C ASP A 125 15.70 -6.94 3.33
N ASP A 126 16.55 -7.59 2.53
CA ASP A 126 16.87 -9.03 2.58
C ASP A 126 15.64 -9.94 2.74
N VAL A 127 14.66 -9.79 1.85
CA VAL A 127 13.42 -10.58 1.87
C VAL A 127 13.68 -11.98 1.34
N SER A 128 13.27 -12.98 2.11
CA SER A 128 13.20 -14.38 1.71
C SER A 128 11.86 -14.98 2.14
N VAL A 129 11.09 -15.48 1.18
CA VAL A 129 9.87 -16.25 1.41
C VAL A 129 10.06 -17.65 0.86
N ASN A 130 9.77 -18.65 1.68
CA ASN A 130 9.93 -20.04 1.32
C ASN A 130 8.67 -20.83 1.68
N LEU A 131 7.87 -21.17 0.67
CA LEU A 131 6.65 -21.94 0.85
C LEU A 131 6.93 -23.40 0.49
N GLN A 132 6.85 -24.27 1.49
CA GLN A 132 7.04 -25.70 1.35
C GLN A 132 5.83 -26.43 1.94
N VAL A 133 5.37 -27.47 1.24
CA VAL A 133 4.31 -28.36 1.76
C VAL A 133 4.94 -29.50 2.58
N THR A 134 6.08 -29.99 2.11
CA THR A 134 6.89 -31.00 2.79
C THR A 134 8.36 -30.64 2.59
N PRO A 135 9.30 -31.21 3.38
CA PRO A 135 10.73 -31.01 3.16
C PRO A 135 11.23 -31.39 1.76
N LEU A 136 10.43 -32.12 0.99
CA LEU A 136 10.74 -32.58 -0.37
C LEU A 136 9.99 -31.81 -1.45
N LEU A 137 9.00 -30.97 -1.10
CA LEU A 137 8.14 -30.27 -2.06
C LEU A 137 8.12 -28.76 -1.76
N GLN A 138 9.00 -28.04 -2.44
CA GLN A 138 9.07 -26.58 -2.40
C GLN A 138 8.14 -25.98 -3.46
N LEU A 139 7.09 -25.29 -3.03
CA LEU A 139 6.16 -24.64 -3.95
C LEU A 139 6.77 -23.38 -4.54
N LEU A 140 7.27 -22.51 -3.66
CA LEU A 140 7.71 -21.16 -4.01
C LEU A 140 8.93 -20.78 -3.19
N THR A 141 9.95 -20.25 -3.84
CA THR A 141 10.93 -19.38 -3.19
C THR A 141 10.84 -18.00 -3.80
N LEU A 142 10.76 -16.96 -2.99
CA LEU A 142 10.92 -15.59 -3.43
C LEU A 142 12.08 -15.00 -2.63
N THR A 143 13.04 -14.38 -3.32
CA THR A 143 14.09 -13.60 -2.66
C THR A 143 14.21 -12.23 -3.31
N ALA A 144 14.58 -11.23 -2.52
CA ALA A 144 14.89 -9.88 -2.97
C ALA A 144 15.82 -9.21 -1.96
N ASP A 145 16.80 -8.44 -2.43
CA ASP A 145 17.71 -7.71 -1.55
C ASP A 145 17.00 -6.52 -0.90
N ALA A 146 16.05 -5.91 -1.63
CA ALA A 146 15.16 -4.89 -1.10
C ALA A 146 13.82 -4.89 -1.83
N VAL A 147 12.75 -4.64 -1.07
CA VAL A 147 11.39 -4.45 -1.57
C VAL A 147 10.88 -3.13 -1.03
N GLN A 148 10.55 -2.21 -1.93
CA GLN A 148 10.03 -0.89 -1.57
C GLN A 148 8.66 -0.68 -2.22
N ALA A 149 7.73 -0.11 -1.47
CA ALA A 149 6.45 0.38 -1.97
C ALA A 149 6.21 1.81 -1.51
N GLU A 150 5.61 2.59 -2.40
CA GLU A 150 5.22 3.98 -2.17
C GLU A 150 3.77 4.20 -2.62
N ALA A 151 3.01 4.89 -1.78
CA ALA A 151 1.66 5.33 -2.05
C ALA A 151 1.57 6.82 -1.71
N ALA A 152 1.31 7.65 -2.72
CA ALA A 152 1.24 9.09 -2.54
C ALA A 152 -0.05 9.67 -3.15
N ILE A 153 -0.59 10.69 -2.49
CA ILE A 153 -1.65 11.54 -3.02
C ILE A 153 -1.17 12.98 -2.95
N THR A 154 -1.29 13.70 -4.06
CA THR A 154 -0.85 15.10 -4.19
C THR A 154 -1.92 15.96 -4.85
N GLY A 155 -1.79 17.28 -4.69
CA GLY A 155 -2.63 18.26 -5.39
C GLY A 155 -3.70 18.89 -4.49
N VAL A 156 -4.43 19.85 -5.05
CA VAL A 156 -5.48 20.60 -4.34
C VAL A 156 -6.86 19.93 -4.52
N CYS A 157 -7.85 20.30 -3.69
CA CYS A 157 -9.22 19.81 -3.89
C CYS A 157 -9.72 20.15 -5.30
N GLY A 158 -10.34 19.17 -5.95
CA GLY A 158 -10.77 19.26 -7.35
C GLY A 158 -9.70 18.85 -8.36
N ALA A 159 -8.46 18.57 -7.90
CA ALA A 159 -7.36 18.13 -8.74
C ALA A 159 -6.43 17.11 -8.03
N LEU A 160 -6.97 16.32 -7.10
CA LEU A 160 -6.20 15.29 -6.39
C LEU A 160 -5.70 14.21 -7.37
N GLN A 161 -4.42 13.86 -7.25
CA GLN A 161 -3.75 12.81 -8.03
C GLN A 161 -3.17 11.76 -7.10
N ALA A 162 -3.44 10.49 -7.40
CA ALA A 162 -2.83 9.36 -6.72
C ALA A 162 -1.71 8.78 -7.57
N THR A 163 -0.62 8.37 -6.93
CA THR A 163 0.51 7.70 -7.56
C THR A 163 1.00 6.58 -6.65
N GLY A 164 1.16 5.38 -7.22
CA GLY A 164 1.72 4.23 -6.53
C GLY A 164 2.92 3.67 -7.27
N SER A 165 3.90 3.17 -6.54
CA SER A 165 5.04 2.49 -7.16
C SER A 165 5.60 1.36 -6.28
N THR A 166 6.33 0.46 -6.92
CA THR A 166 7.09 -0.60 -6.27
C THR A 166 8.48 -0.67 -6.88
N THR A 167 9.50 -0.84 -6.06
CA THR A 167 10.88 -1.12 -6.50
C THR A 167 11.34 -2.45 -5.89
N LEU A 168 11.91 -3.31 -6.73
CA LEU A 168 12.41 -4.63 -6.37
C LEU A 168 13.89 -4.75 -6.72
N VAL A 169 14.76 -4.90 -5.72
CA VAL A 169 16.21 -5.05 -5.97
C VAL A 169 16.58 -6.52 -6.01
N ASN A 170 17.14 -6.97 -7.14
CA ASN A 170 17.56 -8.36 -7.38
C ASN A 170 16.48 -9.40 -7.05
N ALA A 171 15.22 -9.05 -7.24
CA ALA A 171 14.11 -9.93 -6.89
C ALA A 171 13.97 -11.08 -7.89
N GLN A 172 13.78 -12.27 -7.34
CA GLN A 172 13.68 -13.50 -8.11
C GLN A 172 12.74 -14.48 -7.43
N VAL A 173 12.06 -15.25 -8.26
CA VAL A 173 11.08 -16.24 -7.84
C VAL A 173 11.47 -17.58 -8.43
N ARG A 174 11.51 -18.61 -7.60
CA ARG A 174 11.71 -19.99 -8.02
C ARG A 174 10.43 -20.78 -7.81
N ASN A 175 9.94 -21.42 -8.86
CA ASN A 175 8.76 -22.28 -8.80
C ASN A 175 9.12 -23.74 -8.48
N LEU A 176 8.11 -24.60 -8.39
CA LEU A 176 8.26 -26.03 -8.10
C LEU A 176 9.12 -26.79 -9.13
N LEU A 177 9.20 -26.33 -10.38
CA LEU A 177 10.08 -26.92 -11.41
C LEU A 177 11.55 -26.54 -11.23
N GLY A 178 11.87 -25.71 -10.23
CA GLY A 178 13.19 -25.14 -10.05
C GLY A 178 13.52 -24.04 -11.06
N GLN A 179 12.53 -23.59 -11.85
CA GLN A 179 12.72 -22.48 -12.78
C GLN A 179 12.81 -21.18 -11.98
N THR A 180 13.87 -20.41 -12.21
CA THR A 180 14.03 -19.06 -11.68
C THR A 180 13.50 -18.04 -12.66
N ILE A 181 12.65 -17.13 -12.17
CA ILE A 181 12.10 -15.99 -12.88
C ILE A 181 12.62 -14.75 -12.17
N THR A 182 13.41 -13.93 -12.88
CA THR A 182 13.81 -12.61 -12.39
C THR A 182 12.63 -11.65 -12.54
N LEU A 183 12.36 -10.89 -11.50
CA LEU A 183 11.33 -9.84 -11.51
C LEU A 183 11.96 -8.51 -11.95
N ASP A 184 11.23 -7.73 -12.73
CA ASP A 184 11.66 -6.40 -13.12
C ASP A 184 11.86 -5.51 -11.89
N THR A 185 12.88 -4.66 -11.91
CA THR A 185 13.19 -3.75 -10.79
C THR A 185 12.07 -2.74 -10.54
N GLN A 186 11.35 -2.35 -11.59
CA GLN A 186 10.20 -1.45 -11.53
C GLN A 186 9.02 -2.09 -12.26
N PRO A 187 8.36 -3.07 -11.62
CA PRO A 187 7.27 -3.80 -12.24
C PRO A 187 6.08 -2.86 -12.51
N THR A 188 5.41 -3.05 -13.64
CA THR A 188 4.17 -2.31 -13.95
C THR A 188 3.10 -2.58 -12.90
N ALA A 189 2.18 -1.63 -12.70
CA ALA A 189 1.09 -1.79 -11.73
C ALA A 189 0.24 -3.03 -12.05
N ASN A 190 -0.17 -3.75 -11.00
CA ASN A 190 -1.02 -4.93 -11.03
C ASN A 190 -0.46 -6.08 -11.88
N LEU A 191 0.85 -6.32 -11.82
CA LEU A 191 1.48 -7.45 -12.50
C LEU A 191 1.14 -8.76 -11.79
N GLU A 192 0.49 -9.68 -12.50
CA GLU A 192 0.30 -11.06 -12.06
C GLU A 192 1.37 -11.94 -12.68
N VAL A 193 2.11 -12.66 -11.83
CA VAL A 193 3.10 -13.65 -12.26
C VAL A 193 2.49 -15.04 -12.08
N ASP A 194 2.21 -15.68 -13.21
CA ASP A 194 1.74 -17.06 -13.24
C ASP A 194 2.93 -18.01 -13.16
N LEU A 195 3.03 -18.69 -12.02
CA LEU A 195 4.16 -19.54 -11.68
C LEU A 195 3.88 -21.04 -11.92
N PHE A 196 2.63 -21.42 -12.16
CA PHE A 196 2.18 -22.81 -12.07
C PHE A 196 1.21 -23.26 -13.18
N SER A 197 0.78 -22.40 -14.10
CA SER A 197 -0.12 -22.84 -15.19
C SER A 197 0.42 -23.99 -16.02
N ALA A 198 1.73 -24.05 -16.24
CA ALA A 198 2.38 -25.16 -16.95
C ALA A 198 2.30 -26.51 -16.20
N LEU A 199 2.06 -26.49 -14.89
CA LEU A 199 2.03 -27.66 -14.01
C LEU A 199 0.62 -28.14 -13.69
N GLY A 200 -0.42 -27.37 -14.04
CA GLY A 200 -1.80 -27.65 -13.64
C GLY A 200 -2.03 -27.59 -12.12
N ILE A 201 -1.04 -27.07 -11.37
CA ILE A 201 -1.14 -26.86 -9.92
C ILE A 201 -1.86 -25.53 -9.73
N ALA A 202 -3.18 -25.59 -9.63
CA ALA A 202 -3.97 -24.45 -9.19
C ALA A 202 -3.60 -24.12 -7.75
N GLY A 203 -3.46 -22.83 -7.43
CA GLY A 203 -3.52 -22.38 -6.05
C GLY A 203 -2.54 -21.29 -5.65
N VAL A 204 -1.35 -21.19 -6.22
CA VAL A 204 -0.40 -20.13 -5.84
C VAL A 204 -0.41 -19.02 -6.89
N ARG A 205 -0.79 -17.81 -6.46
CA ARG A 205 -0.78 -16.59 -7.29
C ARG A 205 0.16 -15.56 -6.66
N LEU A 206 1.01 -14.98 -7.50
CA LEU A 206 1.92 -13.91 -7.11
C LEU A 206 1.47 -12.62 -7.80
N PHE A 207 1.08 -11.64 -7.00
CA PHE A 207 0.78 -10.28 -7.45
C PHE A 207 1.94 -9.37 -7.04
N ILE A 208 2.41 -8.57 -7.99
CA ILE A 208 3.49 -7.62 -7.82
C ILE A 208 2.95 -6.22 -8.14
N ASN A 209 3.34 -5.24 -7.31
CA ASN A 209 2.89 -3.86 -7.43
C ASN A 209 1.37 -3.75 -7.55
N GLU A 210 0.64 -4.42 -6.66
CA GLU A 210 -0.81 -4.36 -6.64
C GLU A 210 -1.24 -2.97 -6.17
N GLN A 211 -1.98 -2.26 -7.02
CA GLN A 211 -2.47 -0.91 -6.76
C GLN A 211 -3.98 -0.88 -6.88
N SER A 212 -4.63 -0.34 -5.85
CA SER A 212 -6.06 -0.04 -5.84
C SER A 212 -6.27 1.43 -5.60
N GLU A 213 -6.77 2.12 -6.62
CA GLU A 213 -7.19 3.51 -6.54
C GLU A 213 -8.71 3.59 -6.44
N SER A 214 -9.23 4.51 -5.63
CA SER A 214 -10.66 4.79 -5.56
C SER A 214 -10.93 6.25 -5.20
N GLY A 215 -12.20 6.66 -5.31
CA GLY A 215 -12.63 8.02 -5.03
C GLY A 215 -12.58 8.95 -6.25
N ASP A 216 -12.66 10.25 -6.00
CA ASP A 216 -12.77 11.30 -7.01
C ASP A 216 -11.70 12.40 -6.82
N ALA A 217 -11.94 13.60 -7.36
CA ALA A 217 -11.02 14.72 -7.27
C ALA A 217 -11.08 15.46 -5.91
N PHE A 218 -12.00 15.09 -5.01
CA PHE A 218 -12.25 15.71 -3.70
C PHE A 218 -12.06 14.73 -2.52
N ASN A 219 -12.14 13.43 -2.79
CA ASN A 219 -11.82 12.37 -1.86
C ASN A 219 -11.13 11.25 -2.66
N ARG A 220 -9.79 11.18 -2.60
CA ARG A 220 -8.99 10.23 -3.35
C ARG A 220 -8.45 9.15 -2.41
N GLN A 221 -8.26 7.94 -2.88
CA GLN A 221 -7.62 6.90 -2.10
C GLN A 221 -6.71 6.07 -2.99
N ILE A 222 -5.57 5.66 -2.43
CA ILE A 222 -4.70 4.67 -3.05
C ILE A 222 -4.15 3.70 -2.00
N SER A 223 -4.09 2.43 -2.39
CA SER A 223 -3.41 1.36 -1.67
C SER A 223 -2.41 0.70 -2.58
N VAL A 224 -1.22 0.41 -2.05
CA VAL A 224 -0.14 -0.27 -2.76
C VAL A 224 0.35 -1.44 -1.90
N ASN A 225 0.48 -2.61 -2.53
CA ASN A 225 1.17 -3.78 -2.00
C ASN A 225 2.30 -4.16 -2.97
N ALA A 226 3.55 -4.11 -2.50
CA ALA A 226 4.69 -4.46 -3.34
C ALA A 226 4.61 -5.91 -3.84
N ILE A 227 4.34 -6.82 -2.90
CA ILE A 227 4.26 -8.27 -3.15
C ILE A 227 3.08 -8.81 -2.37
N ARG A 228 2.19 -9.53 -3.05
CA ARG A 228 1.15 -10.34 -2.42
C ARG A 228 1.20 -11.75 -2.98
N ILE A 229 1.41 -12.72 -2.09
CA ILE A 229 1.34 -14.14 -2.41
C ILE A 229 0.02 -14.66 -1.88
N GLN A 230 -0.82 -15.19 -2.75
CA GLN A 230 -2.03 -15.90 -2.38
C GLN A 230 -1.82 -17.38 -2.63
N VAL A 231 -2.08 -18.20 -1.61
CA VAL A 231 -2.06 -19.66 -1.70
C VAL A 231 -3.46 -20.17 -1.40
N ASP A 232 -4.03 -20.85 -2.38
CA ASP A 232 -5.30 -21.56 -2.33
C ASP A 232 -5.04 -22.98 -2.88
N ALA A 233 -4.20 -23.71 -2.13
CA ALA A 233 -3.85 -25.07 -2.45
C ALA A 233 -4.55 -25.98 -1.42
N SER A 234 -5.66 -26.60 -1.82
CA SER A 234 -6.15 -27.80 -1.17
C SER A 234 -5.34 -28.98 -1.68
N VAL A 235 -4.44 -29.53 -0.85
CA VAL A 235 -3.72 -30.76 -1.16
C VAL A 235 -4.46 -31.95 -0.57
#